data_AF-A0A1Q5TPE2-F1
#
_entry.id   AF-A0A1Q5TPE2-F1
#
_cell.length_a   1.000
_cell.length_b   1.000
_cell.length_c   1.000
_cell.angle_alpha   90.00
_cell.angle_beta   90.00
_cell.angle_gamma   90.00
#
_symmetry.space_group_name_H-M   'P 1'
#
loop_
_entity.id
_entity.type
_entity.pdbx_description
1 polymer ?
#
loop_
_entity_poly.entity_id
_entity_poly.type
_entity_poly.pdbx_seq_one_letter_code
_entity_poly.pdbx_strand_id
1 'polypeptide(L)' 'MENKWTGALKNGHQVQVKIDVSYKDNGARPNRFSVTYQVGNERPVIERFENAPGGK' A
#
# COMPACT_ATOMS: atom_id res chain seq x y z
N MET A 1 0.23 -6.14 3.70
CA MET A 1 0.64 -6.47 2.32
C MET A 1 2.15 -6.65 2.14
N GLU A 2 3.01 -5.84 2.77
CA GLU A 2 4.46 -5.79 2.48
C GLU A 2 5.19 -7.15 2.57
N ASN A 3 4.87 -8.00 3.55
CA ASN A 3 5.44 -9.35 3.65
C ASN A 3 5.18 -10.22 2.39
N LYS A 4 4.01 -10.03 1.74
CA LYS A 4 3.70 -10.73 0.48
C LYS A 4 4.61 -10.23 -0.64
N TRP A 5 4.85 -8.92 -0.70
CA TRP A 5 5.76 -8.32 -1.68
C TRP A 5 7.19 -8.82 -1.50
N THR A 6 7.66 -8.94 -0.25
CA THR A 6 8.97 -9.54 0.05
C THR A 6 9.09 -10.95 -0.51
N GLY A 7 8.06 -11.79 -0.32
CA GLY A 7 8.02 -13.13 -0.90
C GLY A 7 8.07 -13.13 -2.42
N ALA A 8 7.29 -12.25 -3.06
CA ALA A 8 7.27 -12.12 -4.52
C ALA A 8 8.63 -11.70 -5.10
N LEU A 9 9.28 -10.72 -4.49
CA LEU A 9 10.63 -10.26 -4.89
C LEU A 9 11.67 -11.38 -4.75
N LYS A 10 11.62 -12.16 -3.66
CA LYS A 10 12.51 -13.32 -3.47
C LYS A 10 12.33 -14.40 -4.53
N ASN A 11 11.11 -14.54 -5.05
CA ASN A 11 10.79 -15.49 -6.12
C ASN A 11 11.09 -14.93 -7.53
N GLY A 12 11.73 -13.76 -7.63
CA GLY A 12 12.12 -13.16 -8.91
C GLY A 12 11.00 -12.38 -9.62
N HIS A 13 9.86 -12.17 -8.97
CA HIS A 13 8.79 -11.34 -9.53
C HIS A 13 9.06 -9.86 -9.30
N GLN A 14 8.66 -9.02 -10.27
CA GLN A 14 8.61 -7.58 -10.10
C GLN A 14 7.38 -7.20 -9.27
N VAL A 15 7.53 -6.21 -8.38
CA VAL A 15 6.40 -5.58 -7.67
C VAL A 15 6.37 -4.10 -8.03
N GLN A 16 5.28 -3.64 -8.65
CA GLN A 16 5.04 -2.23 -8.96
C GLN A 16 4.08 -1.67 -7.91
N VAL A 17 4.39 -0.49 -7.36
CA VAL A 17 3.62 0.10 -6.25
C VAL A 17 3.39 1.59 -6.49
N LYS A 18 2.16 2.04 -6.24
CA LYS A 18 1.77 3.44 -6.13
C LYS A 18 1.09 3.65 -4.78
N ILE A 19 1.49 4.71 -4.07
CA ILE A 19 0.90 5.09 -2.79
C ILE A 19 0.33 6.50 -2.92
N ASP A 20 -0.97 6.62 -2.74
CA ASP A 20 -1.66 7.89 -2.66
C ASP A 20 -1.98 8.18 -1.18
N VAL A 21 -1.47 9.29 -0.67
CA VAL A 21 -1.60 9.69 0.73
C VAL A 21 -2.64 10.81 0.83
N SER A 22 -3.61 10.67 1.75
CA SER A 22 -4.57 11.73 2.06
C SER A 22 -4.29 12.32 3.44
N TYR A 23 -4.40 13.64 3.55
CA TYR A 23 -4.36 14.37 4.81
C TYR A 23 -5.72 15.03 5.03
N LYS A 24 -6.20 14.96 6.27
CA LYS A 24 -7.35 15.75 6.73
C LYS A 24 -6.75 16.88 7.56
N ASP A 25 -7.01 18.11 7.14
CA ASP A 25 -6.49 19.34 7.75
C ASP A 25 -4.95 19.51 7.62
N ASN A 26 -4.40 20.55 8.25
CA ASN A 26 -2.95 20.82 8.32
C ASN A 26 -2.22 19.91 9.33
N GLY A 27 -2.71 18.69 9.53
CA GLY A 27 -2.12 17.72 10.44
C GLY A 27 -0.77 17.21 9.92
N ALA A 28 0.20 17.02 10.82
CA ALA A 28 1.51 16.44 10.48
C ALA A 28 1.46 14.94 10.14
N ARG A 29 0.29 14.29 10.27
CA ARG A 29 0.10 12.87 9.96
C ARG A 29 -1.01 12.70 8.93
N PRO A 30 -0.81 11.84 7.92
CA PRO A 30 -1.86 11.52 6.96
C PRO A 30 -3.00 10.78 7.66
N ASN A 31 -4.22 10.97 7.17
CA ASN A 31 -5.38 10.26 7.69
C ASN A 31 -5.64 8.94 6.96
N ARG A 32 -5.13 8.77 5.74
CA ARG A 32 -5.36 7.57 4.93
C ARG A 32 -4.25 7.31 3.92
N PHE A 33 -4.03 6.04 3.64
CA PHE A 33 -3.19 5.55 2.54
C PHE A 33 -4.05 4.72 1.58
N SER A 34 -3.96 5.00 0.29
CA SER A 34 -4.47 4.12 -0.77
C SER A 34 -3.28 3.55 -1.52
N VAL A 35 -3.10 2.24 -1.42
CA VAL A 35 -1.95 1.55 -1.99
C VAL A 35 -2.42 0.67 -3.13
N THR A 36 -1.94 0.98 -4.32
CA THR A 36 -2.15 0.17 -5.51
C THR A 36 -0.86 -0.57 -5.81
N TYR A 37 -0.92 -1.89 -5.93
CA TYR A 37 0.25 -2.69 -6.25
C TYR A 37 -0.07 -3.80 -7.25
N GLN A 38 0.93 -4.18 -8.05
CA GLN A 38 0.86 -5.27 -9.00
C GLN A 38 2.10 -6.16 -8.86
N VAL A 39 1.88 -7.48 -8.82
CA VAL A 39 2.95 -8.48 -8.81
C VAL A 39 3.03 -9.14 -10.18
N GLY A 40 4.19 -9.06 -10.84
CA GLY A 40 4.37 -9.56 -12.20
C GLY A 40 3.31 -9.01 -13.16
N ASN A 41 2.64 -9.92 -13.88
CA ASN A 41 1.56 -9.58 -14.82
C ASN A 41 0.16 -9.84 -14.25
N GLU A 42 0.03 -9.97 -12.93
CA GLU A 42 -1.27 -10.13 -12.27
C GLU A 42 -2.10 -8.85 -12.33
N ARG A 43 -3.39 -8.95 -12.00
CA ARG A 43 -4.25 -7.76 -11.89
C ARG A 43 -3.80 -6.89 -10.70
N PRO A 44 -3.75 -5.56 -10.84
CA PRO A 44 -3.46 -4.67 -9.73
C PRO A 44 -4.45 -4.85 -8.57
N VAL A 45 -3.92 -4.81 -7.35
CA VAL A 45 -4.67 -4.84 -6.09
C VAL A 45 -4.66 -3.44 -5.50
N ILE A 46 -5.80 -3.03 -4.92
CA ILE A 46 -5.95 -1.75 -4.23
C ILE A 46 -6.32 -2.03 -2.78
N GLU A 47 -5.47 -1.61 -1.84
CA GLU A 47 -5.73 -1.66 -0.40
C GLU A 47 -5.84 -0.23 0.15
N ARG A 48 -6.81 0.00 1.04
CA ARG A 48 -7.00 1.29 1.73
C ARG A 48 -6.80 1.11 3.22
N PHE A 49 -6.00 1.99 3.80
CA PHE A 49 -5.68 2.00 5.22
C PHE A 49 -6.09 3.33 5.82
N GLU A 50 -7.02 3.33 6.77
CA GLU A 50 -7.30 4.49 7.60
C GLU A 50 -6.21 4.57 8.68
N ASN A 51 -5.57 5.73 8.80
CA ASN A 51 -4.56 5.97 9.83
C ASN A 51 -5.25 6.38 11.14
N ALA A 52 -6.08 5.48 11.65
CA ALA A 52 -6.81 5.64 12.89
C ALA A 52 -6.02 5.03 14.07
N PRO A 53 -6.10 5.62 15.28
CA PRO A 53 -5.56 4.99 16.48
C PRO A 53 -6.13 3.58 16.66
N GLY A 54 -5.25 2.59 16.85
CA GLY A 54 -5.65 1.19 17.02
C GLY A 54 -5.68 0.34 15.74
N GLY A 55 -5.43 0.92 14.56
CA GLY A 55 -5.13 0.17 13.33
C GLY A 55 -6.24 -0.74 12.83
N LYS A 56 -7.47 -0.24 12.72
CA LYS A 56 -8.58 -0.94 12.05
C LYS A 56 -8.88 -0.33 10.69
#